data_AF-A0A1Y4BB68-F1
#
_entry.id   AF-A0A1Y4BB68-F1
#
_cell.length_a   1.000
_cell.length_b   1.000
_cell.length_c   1.000
_cell.angle_alpha   90.00
_cell.angle_beta   90.00
_cell.angle_gamma   90.00
#
_symmetry.space_group_name_H-M   'P 1'
#
loop_
_entity.id
_entity.type
_entity.pdbx_description
1 polymer ?
#
loop_
_entity_poly.entity_id
_entity_poly.type
_entity_poly.pdbx_seq_one_letter_code
_entity_poly.pdbx_strand_id
1 'polypeptide(L)'
;MPPRDTSTKAAPPISGKRTLQRLRREAGYRSARDFAAELGIPASTYSRYERQPEGPGMAVPLSAAWAIADRLGCSIDLVVGREDIDAPDEHPVQSRYDALTGAGRALVDSYLDFVEHSEADGPRPQGRR
;
A
#
# COMPACT_ATOMS: atom_id res chain seq x y z
N MET A 1 27.15 -30.05 21.65
CA MET A 1 26.60 -28.82 21.05
C MET A 1 26.04 -29.18 19.68
N PRO A 2 24.73 -29.45 19.54
CA PRO A 2 24.11 -29.67 18.24
C PRO A 2 23.76 -28.33 17.56
N PRO A 3 23.76 -28.25 16.22
CA PRO A 3 23.42 -27.03 15.50
C PRO A 3 21.92 -26.70 15.63
N ARG A 4 21.63 -25.41 15.82
CA ARG A 4 20.27 -24.88 15.94
C ARG A 4 19.58 -24.90 14.58
N ASP A 5 18.39 -25.48 14.57
CA ASP A 5 17.37 -25.28 13.54
C ASP A 5 17.21 -23.78 13.24
N THR A 6 17.39 -23.41 11.97
CA THR A 6 16.79 -22.19 11.40
C THR A 6 15.69 -22.61 10.43
N SER A 7 14.81 -23.49 10.90
CA SER A 7 13.51 -23.65 10.28
C SER A 7 12.64 -22.47 10.70
N THR A 8 12.63 -21.42 9.90
CA THR A 8 11.51 -20.48 9.85
C THR A 8 11.16 -20.26 8.39
N LYS A 9 10.56 -21.29 7.80
CA LYS A 9 9.69 -21.12 6.64
C LYS A 9 8.38 -20.54 7.15
N ALA A 10 8.32 -19.22 7.32
CA ALA A 10 7.05 -18.54 7.40
C ALA A 10 6.44 -18.56 5.99
N ALA A 11 5.55 -19.52 5.74
CA ALA A 11 4.61 -19.39 4.63
C ALA A 11 3.74 -18.15 4.91
N PRO A 12 3.55 -17.24 3.95
CA PRO A 12 2.83 -15.99 4.20
C PRO A 12 1.38 -16.31 4.56
N PRO A 13 0.71 -15.49 5.39
CA PRO A 13 -0.71 -15.62 5.63
C PRO A 13 -1.44 -15.35 4.31
N ILE A 14 -1.90 -16.42 3.66
CA ILE A 14 -2.83 -16.34 2.55
C ILE A 14 -4.18 -15.96 3.18
N SER A 15 -4.41 -14.67 3.40
CA SER A 15 -5.72 -14.17 3.85
C SER A 15 -6.67 -14.19 2.67
N GLY A 16 -7.47 -15.25 2.62
CA GLY A 16 -8.29 -15.58 1.48
C GLY A 16 -9.50 -14.67 1.29
N LYS A 17 -9.67 -14.31 0.01
CA LYS A 17 -10.92 -14.07 -0.76
C LYS A 17 -11.16 -12.61 -1.18
N ARG A 18 -10.47 -12.28 -2.27
CA ARG A 18 -10.83 -11.32 -3.34
C ARG A 18 -10.46 -9.87 -3.06
N THR A 19 -9.17 -9.62 -2.94
CA THR A 19 -8.56 -8.29 -2.86
C THR A 19 -9.10 -7.33 -3.93
N LEU A 20 -9.19 -7.74 -5.20
CA LEU A 20 -9.78 -6.90 -6.24
C LEU A 20 -11.27 -6.55 -6.02
N GLN A 21 -12.07 -7.50 -5.52
CA GLN A 21 -13.48 -7.24 -5.25
C GLN A 21 -13.65 -6.27 -4.07
N ARG A 22 -12.76 -6.36 -3.08
CA ARG A 22 -12.73 -5.47 -1.91
C ARG A 22 -12.26 -4.07 -2.29
N LEU A 23 -11.10 -3.94 -2.94
CA LEU A 23 -10.55 -2.67 -3.40
C LEU A 23 -11.55 -1.90 -4.26
N ARG A 24 -12.22 -2.60 -5.19
CA ARG A 24 -13.28 -1.99 -6.01
C ARG A 24 -14.43 -1.42 -5.16
N ARG A 25 -14.86 -2.13 -4.11
CA ARG A 25 -15.95 -1.68 -3.23
C ARG A 25 -15.52 -0.50 -2.35
N GLU A 26 -14.29 -0.51 -1.85
CA GLU A 26 -13.69 0.58 -1.08
C GLU A 26 -13.55 1.86 -1.92
N ALA A 27 -13.24 1.71 -3.21
CA ALA A 27 -13.26 2.80 -4.19
C ALA A 27 -14.67 3.24 -4.63
N GLY A 28 -15.75 2.67 -4.07
CA GLY A 28 -17.13 3.12 -4.27
C GLY A 28 -17.87 2.50 -5.47
N TYR A 29 -17.28 1.55 -6.20
CA TYR A 29 -17.95 0.93 -7.34
C TYR A 29 -18.89 -0.19 -6.90
N ARG A 30 -20.14 -0.11 -7.33
CA ARG A 30 -21.21 -1.02 -6.93
C ARG A 30 -21.11 -2.39 -7.59
N SER A 31 -20.66 -2.44 -8.85
CA SER A 31 -20.53 -3.69 -9.60
C SER A 31 -19.22 -3.80 -10.39
N ALA A 32 -18.85 -5.04 -10.71
CA ALA A 32 -17.73 -5.34 -11.62
C ALA A 32 -17.96 -4.77 -13.03
N ARG A 33 -19.23 -4.66 -13.45
CA ARG A 33 -19.59 -4.06 -14.73
C ARG A 33 -19.31 -2.56 -14.76
N ASP A 34 -19.68 -1.84 -13.70
CA ASP A 34 -19.47 -0.39 -13.60
C ASP A 34 -17.98 -0.07 -13.65
N PHE A 35 -17.18 -0.84 -12.90
CA PHE A 35 -15.73 -0.66 -12.89
C PHE A 35 -15.07 -1.08 -14.21
N ALA A 36 -15.54 -2.14 -14.86
CA ALA A 36 -15.03 -2.52 -16.18
C ALA A 36 -15.30 -1.46 -17.25
N ALA A 37 -16.47 -0.80 -17.18
CA ALA A 37 -16.81 0.31 -18.08
C ALA A 37 -15.84 1.49 -17.91
N GLU A 38 -15.49 1.80 -16.66
CA GLU A 38 -14.52 2.83 -16.33
C GLU A 38 -13.11 2.52 -16.84
N LEU A 39 -12.70 1.25 -16.79
CA LEU A 39 -11.44 0.77 -17.34
C LEU A 39 -11.45 0.60 -18.87
N GLY A 40 -12.61 0.74 -19.52
CA GLY A 40 -12.77 0.49 -20.95
C GLY A 40 -12.57 -0.97 -21.38
N ILE A 41 -12.78 -1.94 -20.47
CA ILE A 41 -12.62 -3.38 -20.76
C ILE A 41 -13.97 -4.12 -20.69
N PRO A 42 -14.09 -5.29 -21.35
CA PRO A 42 -15.30 -6.10 -21.25
C PRO A 42 -15.58 -6.53 -19.79
N ALA A 43 -16.84 -6.44 -19.37
CA ALA A 43 -17.25 -6.83 -18.02
C ALA A 43 -16.90 -8.30 -17.68
N SER A 44 -16.93 -9.20 -18.68
CA SER A 44 -16.51 -10.59 -18.54
C SER A 44 -15.02 -10.72 -18.25
N THR A 45 -14.18 -9.89 -18.87
CA THR A 45 -12.74 -9.83 -18.65
C THR A 45 -12.43 -9.39 -17.23
N TYR A 46 -13.02 -8.28 -16.78
CA TYR A 46 -12.81 -7.82 -15.40
C TYR A 46 -13.37 -8.83 -14.37
N SER A 47 -14.53 -9.40 -14.64
CA SER A 47 -15.11 -10.44 -13.78
C SER A 47 -14.24 -11.70 -13.70
N ARG A 48 -13.46 -12.01 -14.74
CA ARG A 48 -12.48 -13.09 -14.70
C ARG A 48 -11.36 -12.73 -13.73
N TYR A 49 -10.82 -11.51 -13.80
CA TYR A 49 -9.77 -11.04 -12.89
C TYR A 49 -10.18 -11.17 -11.42
N GLU A 50 -11.38 -10.71 -11.04
CA GLU A 50 -11.89 -10.83 -9.66
C GLU A 50 -12.05 -12.28 -9.17
N ARG A 51 -12.15 -13.26 -10.08
CA ARG A 51 -12.33 -14.68 -9.74
C ARG A 51 -11.02 -15.45 -9.66
N GLN A 52 -9.91 -14.89 -10.14
CA GLN A 52 -8.62 -15.58 -10.12
C GLN A 52 -8.07 -15.65 -8.70
N PRO A 53 -7.31 -16.71 -8.36
CA PRO A 53 -6.56 -16.74 -7.13
C PRO A 53 -5.50 -15.64 -7.14
N GLU A 54 -5.31 -15.01 -5.99
CA GLU A 54 -4.30 -13.97 -5.76
C GLU A 54 -2.88 -14.57 -5.77
N GLY A 55 -1.87 -13.75 -6.09
CA GLY A 55 -0.47 -14.16 -6.12
C GLY A 55 0.02 -14.69 -7.48
N PRO A 56 1.08 -15.53 -7.52
CA PRO A 56 1.79 -15.91 -8.75
C PRO A 56 0.96 -16.63 -9.82
N GLY A 57 -0.26 -17.06 -9.49
CA GLY A 57 -1.22 -17.68 -10.42
C GLY A 57 -2.25 -16.70 -11.00
N MET A 58 -2.18 -15.42 -10.64
CA MET A 58 -3.04 -14.38 -11.18
C MET A 58 -2.66 -14.11 -12.65
N ALA A 59 -3.62 -14.22 -13.56
CA ALA A 59 -3.40 -13.99 -15.00
C ALA A 59 -3.96 -12.63 -15.45
N VAL A 60 -3.83 -11.61 -14.60
CA VAL A 60 -4.11 -10.22 -14.97
C VAL A 60 -2.90 -9.72 -15.75
N PRO A 61 -3.05 -9.29 -17.02
CA PRO A 61 -1.95 -8.68 -17.77
C PRO A 61 -1.40 -7.47 -17.02
N LEU A 62 -0.07 -7.25 -17.07
CA LEU A 62 0.58 -6.14 -16.36
C LEU A 62 -0.06 -4.78 -16.68
N SER A 63 -0.41 -4.55 -17.95
CA SER A 63 -1.08 -3.32 -18.38
C SER A 63 -2.46 -3.13 -17.73
N ALA A 64 -3.20 -4.22 -17.52
CA ALA A 64 -4.48 -4.17 -16.82
C ALA A 64 -4.29 -3.97 -15.32
N ALA A 65 -3.30 -4.64 -14.71
CA ALA A 65 -2.97 -4.46 -13.29
C ALA A 65 -2.60 -3.00 -12.98
N TRP A 66 -1.78 -2.37 -13.82
CA TRP A 66 -1.43 -0.97 -13.68
C TRP A 66 -2.65 -0.05 -13.80
N ALA A 67 -3.47 -0.22 -14.85
CA ALA A 67 -4.69 0.58 -15.02
C ALA A 67 -5.69 0.42 -13.85
N ILE A 68 -5.79 -0.79 -13.29
CA ILE A 68 -6.61 -1.06 -12.11
C ILE A 68 -6.06 -0.31 -10.89
N ALA A 69 -4.75 -0.38 -10.64
CA ALA A 69 -4.08 0.28 -9.52
C ALA A 69 -4.27 1.81 -9.56
N ASP A 70 -3.97 2.42 -10.71
CA ASP A 70 -4.16 3.86 -10.93
C ASP A 70 -5.62 4.27 -10.69
N ARG A 71 -6.58 3.44 -11.14
CA ARG A 71 -7.99 3.77 -11.01
C ARG A 71 -8.55 3.59 -9.60
N LEU A 72 -8.00 2.65 -8.84
CA LEU A 72 -8.38 2.40 -7.45
C LEU A 72 -7.60 3.27 -6.47
N GLY A 73 -6.52 3.92 -6.92
CA GLY A 73 -5.65 4.73 -6.07
C GLY A 73 -4.86 3.90 -5.06
N CYS A 74 -4.47 2.68 -5.43
CA CYS A 74 -3.71 1.76 -4.57
C CYS A 74 -2.43 1.26 -5.27
N SER A 75 -1.55 0.57 -4.52
CA SER A 75 -0.34 -0.02 -5.08
C SER A 75 -0.67 -1.15 -6.07
N ILE A 76 0.17 -1.33 -7.08
CA ILE A 76 0.08 -2.50 -7.96
C ILE A 76 0.29 -3.81 -7.20
N ASP A 77 1.11 -3.77 -6.14
CA ASP A 77 1.40 -4.92 -5.29
C ASP A 77 0.14 -5.40 -4.53
N LEU A 78 -0.77 -4.51 -4.12
CA LEU A 78 -2.11 -4.86 -3.64
C LEU A 78 -2.97 -5.49 -4.74
N VAL A 79 -2.94 -4.92 -5.95
CA VAL A 79 -3.73 -5.41 -7.10
C VAL A 79 -3.34 -6.84 -7.51
N VAL A 80 -2.04 -7.16 -7.51
CA VAL A 80 -1.54 -8.49 -7.88
C VAL A 80 -1.51 -9.49 -6.71
N GLY A 81 -1.87 -9.04 -5.50
CA GLY A 81 -1.89 -9.87 -4.28
C GLY A 81 -0.50 -10.21 -3.76
N ARG A 82 0.46 -9.29 -3.90
CA ARG A 82 1.78 -9.35 -3.25
C ARG A 82 1.74 -8.71 -1.87
N GLU A 83 0.96 -7.66 -1.71
CA GLU A 83 0.63 -7.02 -0.43
C GLU A 83 -0.72 -7.51 0.08
N ASP A 84 -0.88 -7.58 1.42
CA ASP A 84 -2.14 -7.89 2.06
C ASP A 84 -2.90 -6.59 2.34
N ILE A 85 -4.15 -6.51 1.89
CA ILE A 85 -5.03 -5.35 2.15
C ILE A 85 -5.32 -5.15 3.65
N ASP A 86 -5.23 -6.23 4.44
CA ASP A 86 -5.40 -6.18 5.90
C ASP A 86 -4.07 -6.00 6.64
N ALA A 87 -2.96 -5.82 5.93
CA ALA A 87 -1.67 -5.53 6.55
C ALA A 87 -1.75 -4.24 7.38
N PRO A 88 -1.12 -4.19 8.56
CA PRO A 88 -1.00 -2.95 9.30
C PRO A 88 -0.24 -1.93 8.46
N ASP A 89 -0.69 -0.67 8.51
CA ASP A 89 -0.04 0.45 7.81
C ASP A 89 1.46 0.51 8.17
N GLU A 90 2.31 0.22 7.18
CA GLU A 90 3.77 0.24 7.33
C GLU A 90 4.31 1.67 7.47
N HIS A 91 3.53 2.69 7.09
CA HIS A 91 3.90 4.10 7.11
C HIS A 91 2.92 4.95 7.94
N PRO A 92 2.77 4.67 9.24
CA PRO A 92 1.77 5.30 10.09
C PRO A 92 1.98 6.82 10.26
N VAL A 93 3.18 7.33 9.99
CA VAL A 93 3.47 8.77 9.99
C VAL A 93 3.02 9.41 8.67
N GLN A 94 3.33 8.79 7.52
CA GLN A 94 2.97 9.29 6.20
C GLN A 94 1.44 9.36 6.04
N SER A 95 0.72 8.31 6.40
CA SER A 95 -0.75 8.27 6.32
C SER A 95 -1.42 9.38 7.14
N ARG A 96 -0.85 9.69 8.33
CA ARG A 96 -1.34 10.80 9.16
C ARG A 96 -1.02 12.15 8.53
N TYR A 97 0.17 12.30 7.94
CA TYR A 97 0.60 13.51 7.25
C TYR A 97 -0.26 13.81 6.01
N ASP A 98 -0.56 12.80 5.20
CA ASP A 98 -1.38 12.94 3.98
C ASP A 98 -2.83 13.34 4.31
N ALA A 99 -3.35 12.87 5.45
CA ALA A 99 -4.68 13.23 5.96
C ALA A 99 -4.77 14.68 6.50
N LEU A 100 -3.66 15.39 6.67
CA LEU A 100 -3.66 16.79 7.11
C LEU A 100 -4.18 17.74 6.03
N THR A 101 -4.65 18.91 6.48
CA THR A 101 -4.86 20.04 5.57
C THR A 101 -3.52 20.58 5.09
N GLY A 102 -3.53 21.42 4.03
CA GLY A 102 -2.29 22.07 3.56
C GLY A 102 -1.59 22.89 4.65
N ALA A 103 -2.36 23.59 5.49
CA ALA A 103 -1.81 24.32 6.63
C ALA A 103 -1.21 23.38 7.69
N GLY A 104 -1.84 22.22 7.93
CA GLY A 104 -1.31 21.22 8.85
C GLY A 104 0.01 20.62 8.36
N ARG A 105 0.11 20.30 7.07
CA ARG A 105 1.36 19.82 6.45
C ARG A 105 2.50 20.84 6.60
N ALA A 106 2.24 22.11 6.29
CA ALA A 106 3.23 23.17 6.41
C ALA A 106 3.79 23.34 7.85
N LEU A 107 2.96 23.09 8.87
CA LEU A 107 3.43 23.10 10.26
C LEU A 107 4.36 21.93 10.57
N VAL A 108 4.04 20.72 10.07
CA VAL A 108 4.89 19.55 10.22
C VAL A 108 6.22 19.75 9.50
N ASP A 109 6.19 20.28 8.27
CA ASP A 109 7.39 20.57 7.49
C ASP A 109 8.29 21.56 8.24
N SER A 110 7.72 22.65 8.75
CA SER A 110 8.48 23.63 9.54
C SER A 110 9.08 23.05 10.81
N TYR A 111 8.41 22.09 11.45
CA TYR A 111 8.94 21.42 12.63
C TYR A 111 10.09 20.47 12.29
N LEU A 112 9.97 19.71 11.19
CA LEU A 112 11.03 18.83 10.70
C LEU A 112 12.27 19.66 10.33
N ASP A 113 12.10 20.75 9.59
CA ASP A 113 13.18 21.69 9.28
C ASP A 113 13.88 22.16 10.56
N PHE A 114 13.12 22.56 11.59
CA PHE A 114 13.69 22.99 12.86
C PHE A 114 14.50 21.88 13.54
N VAL A 115 13.97 20.66 13.59
CA VAL A 115 14.66 19.51 14.20
C VAL A 115 15.97 19.23 13.46
N GLU A 116 15.95 19.18 12.14
CA GLU A 116 17.14 18.94 11.30
C GLU A 116 18.22 19.99 11.52
N HIS A 117 17.84 21.27 11.57
CA HIS A 117 18.78 22.36 11.88
C HIS A 117 19.33 22.24 13.30
N SER A 118 18.49 21.87 14.28
CA SER A 118 18.92 21.72 15.67
C SER A 118 19.89 20.55 15.88
N GLU A 119 19.74 19.46 15.11
CA GLU A 119 20.66 18.32 15.13
C GLU A 119 21.97 18.65 14.40
N ALA A 120 21.90 19.40 13.30
CA ALA A 120 23.08 19.86 12.56
C ALA A 120 23.96 20.82 13.38
N ASP A 121 23.33 21.66 14.22
CA ASP A 121 24.04 22.63 15.07
C ASP A 121 24.72 21.99 16.29
N GLY A 122 24.34 20.75 16.66
CA GLY A 122 24.94 19.93 17.73
C GLY A 122 24.98 20.59 19.14
N PRO A 123 25.18 19.81 20.22
CA PRO A 123 25.42 20.41 21.52
C PRO A 123 26.77 21.14 21.48
N ARG A 124 26.73 22.48 21.52
CA ARG A 124 27.93 23.31 21.74
C ARG A 124 28.61 22.77 23.01
N PRO A 125 29.89 22.33 22.96
CA PRO A 125 30.57 21.84 24.14
C PRO A 125 30.54 22.95 25.18
N GLN A 126 29.77 22.76 26.26
CA GLN A 126 29.83 23.63 27.41
C GLN A 126 31.21 23.46 28.00
N GLY A 127 32.10 24.38 27.64
CA GLY A 127 33.44 24.46 28.18
C GLY A 127 33.35 24.59 29.69
N ARG A 128 33.78 23.54 30.40
CA ARG A 128 34.11 23.61 31.82
C ARG A 128 35.08 24.77 32.04
N ARG A 129 34.68 25.73 32.86
CA ARG A 129 35.57 26.62 33.59
C ARG A 129 35.16 26.60 35.05
#